data_AF-A0A5J5BNJ8-F1
#
_entry.id   AF-A0A5J5BNJ8-F1
#
_cell.length_a   1.000
_cell.length_b   1.000
_cell.length_c   1.000
_cell.angle_alpha   90.00
_cell.angle_beta   90.00
_cell.angle_gamma   90.00
#
_symmetry.space_group_name_H-M   'P 1'
#
loop_
_entity.id
_entity.type
_entity.pdbx_description
1 polymer ?
#
loop_
_entity_poly.entity_id
_entity_poly.type
_entity_poly.pdbx_seq_one_letter_code
_entity_poly.pdbx_strand_id
1 'polypeptide(L)'
;MAMAGLYRRVLPSPPAIEFASSEGKQLFTEALEGGNMEGFFKLISNYQTQSEPAYCGLASLAVVLNALEIDPGRTWKGPWRWFDDSMLDCCEPLVKIKVEGISFGKVACLAHCNGAKVEAFRTNESTIDNFRTYVMSCTASEDCHLITSYHRAHLKQTGTGHFSPVGGYHAGRDMVLILDVARFKYPPHWIPLTLLWEAMDTIDDATGHHRGFMIMSRLQKAPVVLYTVSCGHESWNSIAKYLIHDVPLLLKLEEIKDVQDVLSTVITSFPSNFREFIKWVAEVRRQDEGSAILSEEEKGRLCLKGEVLKQVQETELFEHVTKWLTSGSSYCKDITHFSDKDTLPEIAADVCCQGADLMNGKLGSSDTIVCKEVNVKSLETSGGKPVTVVSGIVITDGSEQRVDMLVPLSQRKPGSCCGIDSCNFSEMHPSTDDVLTVLLLALPPHTWSSIKKEKLREEMSNLVLTANLPPLLQNEVMQLQRQLHFLMTDLGTPSPS
;
A
#
# COMPACT_ATOMS: atom_id res chain seq x y z
N MET A 1 -3.45 -1.57 -40.84
CA MET A 1 -1.98 -1.63 -40.95
C MET A 1 -1.47 -2.48 -39.80
N ALA A 2 -0.55 -3.42 -40.03
CA ALA A 2 0.10 -4.13 -38.93
C ALA A 2 0.84 -3.12 -38.06
N MET A 3 0.61 -3.12 -36.74
CA MET A 3 1.35 -2.27 -35.83
C MET A 3 2.83 -2.66 -35.87
N ALA A 4 3.70 -1.69 -36.16
CA ALA A 4 5.14 -1.91 -36.11
C ALA A 4 5.54 -2.37 -34.70
N GLY A 5 6.25 -3.51 -34.62
CA GLY A 5 6.68 -4.10 -33.35
C GLY A 5 7.43 -3.12 -32.43
N LEU A 6 7.37 -3.39 -31.13
CA LEU A 6 8.11 -2.62 -30.11
C LEU A 6 9.46 -3.28 -29.75
N TYR A 7 9.81 -4.41 -30.38
CA TYR A 7 11.05 -5.12 -30.12
C TYR A 7 12.28 -4.27 -30.49
N ARG A 8 13.13 -4.01 -29.48
CA ARG A 8 14.45 -3.37 -29.59
C ARG A 8 14.44 -2.17 -30.55
N ARG A 9 13.59 -1.19 -30.25
CA ARG A 9 13.55 0.04 -31.04
C ARG A 9 14.89 0.77 -30.91
N VAL A 10 15.31 1.42 -32.00
CA VAL A 10 16.50 2.27 -32.00
C VAL A 10 16.31 3.36 -30.95
N LEU A 11 17.22 3.42 -29.98
CA LEU A 11 17.23 4.45 -28.97
C LEU A 11 17.52 5.81 -29.64
N PRO A 12 16.65 6.83 -29.47
CA PRO A 12 16.92 8.16 -30.00
C PRO A 12 18.19 8.76 -29.38
N SER A 13 19.23 8.91 -30.19
CA SER A 13 20.53 9.44 -29.80
C SER A 13 21.01 10.46 -30.84
N PRO A 14 21.05 11.77 -30.50
CA PRO A 14 20.63 12.41 -29.24
C PRO A 14 19.10 12.41 -29.02
N PRO A 15 18.62 12.55 -27.76
CA PRO A 15 19.39 13.02 -26.60
C PRO A 15 19.97 11.93 -25.70
N ALA A 16 19.63 10.66 -25.89
CA ALA A 16 20.11 9.59 -25.02
C ALA A 16 21.45 9.00 -25.49
N ILE A 17 22.26 8.48 -24.57
CA ILE A 17 23.46 7.70 -24.86
C ILE A 17 23.22 6.28 -24.34
N GLU A 18 23.26 5.29 -25.23
CA GLU A 18 23.05 3.89 -24.85
C GLU A 18 24.13 3.45 -23.85
N PHE A 19 23.71 2.79 -22.76
CA PHE A 19 24.61 2.34 -21.69
C PHE A 19 25.75 1.42 -22.19
N ALA A 20 25.44 0.52 -23.12
CA ALA A 20 26.39 -0.44 -23.66
C ALA A 20 27.33 0.13 -24.74
N SER A 21 27.11 1.38 -25.19
CA SER A 21 27.99 2.05 -26.15
C SER A 21 29.35 2.40 -25.54
N SER A 22 30.35 2.71 -26.39
CA SER A 22 31.67 3.14 -25.89
C SER A 22 31.58 4.38 -25.01
N GLU A 23 30.75 5.35 -25.39
CA GLU A 23 30.51 6.56 -24.60
C GLU A 23 29.74 6.26 -23.30
N GLY A 24 28.74 5.36 -23.35
CA GLY A 24 27.99 4.95 -22.16
C GLY A 24 28.85 4.23 -21.12
N LYS A 25 29.82 3.41 -21.56
CA LYS A 25 30.81 2.75 -20.70
C LYS A 25 31.81 3.73 -20.10
N GLN A 26 32.20 4.74 -20.86
CA GLN A 26 33.05 5.81 -20.36
C GLN A 26 32.34 6.60 -19.25
N LEU A 27 31.10 7.04 -19.49
CA LEU A 27 30.26 7.71 -18.49
C LEU A 27 30.11 6.88 -17.21
N PHE A 28 29.88 5.57 -17.35
CA PHE A 28 29.80 4.67 -16.20
C PHE A 28 31.11 4.60 -15.41
N THR A 29 32.25 4.50 -16.10
CA THR A 29 33.57 4.42 -15.45
C THR A 29 33.87 5.70 -14.68
N GLU A 30 33.67 6.86 -15.31
CA GLU A 30 33.87 8.17 -14.69
C GLU A 30 32.91 8.40 -13.50
N ALA A 31 31.65 7.97 -13.62
CA ALA A 31 30.67 8.06 -12.54
C ALA A 31 31.00 7.14 -11.36
N LEU A 32 31.49 5.93 -11.64
CA LEU A 32 31.91 4.95 -10.63
C LEU A 32 33.15 5.44 -9.88
N GLU A 33 34.16 5.94 -10.59
CA GLU A 33 35.33 6.58 -9.97
C GLU A 33 34.94 7.80 -9.12
N GLY A 34 33.87 8.51 -9.51
CA GLY A 34 33.29 9.61 -8.75
C GLY A 34 32.40 9.21 -7.57
N GLY A 35 32.20 7.91 -7.29
CA GLY A 35 31.38 7.40 -6.19
C GLY A 35 29.86 7.57 -6.36
N ASN A 36 29.39 7.80 -7.59
CA ASN A 36 27.97 8.05 -7.90
C ASN A 36 27.30 6.86 -8.60
N MET A 37 27.76 5.64 -8.30
CA MET A 37 27.26 4.39 -8.90
C MET A 37 27.09 3.27 -7.85
N GLU A 38 27.19 3.55 -6.55
CA GLU A 38 27.08 2.52 -5.51
C GLU A 38 25.72 1.80 -5.56
N GLY A 39 24.63 2.57 -5.68
CA GLY A 39 23.28 2.01 -5.81
C GLY A 39 23.08 1.15 -7.06
N PHE A 40 23.90 1.33 -8.10
CA PHE A 40 23.82 0.57 -9.35
C PHE A 40 23.95 -0.93 -9.10
N PHE A 41 24.88 -1.36 -8.23
CA PHE A 41 25.20 -2.78 -8.06
C PHE A 41 24.04 -3.56 -7.44
N LYS A 42 23.32 -2.96 -6.49
CA LYS A 42 22.09 -3.52 -5.94
C LYS A 42 20.97 -3.53 -6.98
N LEU A 43 20.78 -2.43 -7.71
CA LEU A 43 19.71 -2.33 -8.71
C LEU A 43 19.90 -3.31 -9.88
N ILE A 44 21.12 -3.43 -10.42
CA ILE A 44 21.38 -4.30 -11.58
C ILE A 44 21.24 -5.78 -11.24
N SER A 45 21.58 -6.17 -10.01
CA SER A 45 21.41 -7.53 -9.49
C SER A 45 19.93 -7.94 -9.41
N ASN A 46 19.03 -6.95 -9.30
CA ASN A 46 17.58 -7.12 -9.19
C ASN A 46 16.82 -6.69 -10.46
N TYR A 47 17.53 -6.32 -11.53
CA TYR A 47 16.94 -5.66 -12.68
C TYR A 47 16.04 -6.60 -13.51
N GLN A 48 14.76 -6.29 -13.60
CA GLN A 48 13.76 -7.10 -14.30
C GLN A 48 13.13 -6.39 -15.50
N THR A 49 12.47 -7.17 -16.36
CA THR A 49 11.63 -6.64 -17.44
C THR A 49 10.21 -6.53 -16.92
N GLN A 50 9.50 -5.43 -17.20
CA GLN A 50 8.07 -5.35 -16.88
C GLN A 50 7.29 -6.50 -17.55
N SER A 51 6.49 -7.23 -16.78
CA SER A 51 5.77 -8.41 -17.27
C SER A 51 4.60 -8.06 -18.19
N GLU A 52 3.99 -6.90 -17.98
CA GLU A 52 2.89 -6.36 -18.80
C GLU A 52 3.22 -4.96 -19.35
N PRO A 53 2.63 -4.53 -20.47
CA PRO A 53 2.87 -3.20 -21.06
C PRO A 53 2.61 -2.03 -20.11
N ALA A 54 1.67 -2.19 -19.17
CA ALA A 54 1.28 -1.16 -18.21
C ALA A 54 2.03 -1.27 -16.85
N TYR A 55 2.89 -2.27 -16.66
CA TYR A 55 3.52 -2.58 -15.36
C TYR A 55 4.86 -1.88 -15.12
N CYS A 56 5.19 -0.82 -15.86
CA CYS A 56 6.47 -0.12 -15.66
C CYS A 56 6.65 0.38 -14.21
N GLY A 57 5.58 0.86 -13.56
CA GLY A 57 5.60 1.26 -12.15
C GLY A 57 5.88 0.09 -11.20
N LEU A 58 5.17 -1.02 -11.37
CA LEU A 58 5.30 -2.22 -10.53
C LEU A 58 6.66 -2.89 -10.70
N ALA A 59 7.14 -2.99 -11.94
CA ALA A 59 8.46 -3.55 -12.22
C ALA A 59 9.58 -2.68 -11.64
N SER A 60 9.47 -1.35 -11.76
CA SER A 60 10.43 -0.43 -11.12
C SER A 60 10.44 -0.59 -9.61
N LEU A 61 9.25 -0.75 -9.02
CA LEU A 61 9.09 -0.94 -7.59
C LEU A 61 9.68 -2.28 -7.12
N ALA A 62 9.40 -3.39 -7.81
CA ALA A 62 9.96 -4.69 -7.48
C ALA A 62 11.50 -4.69 -7.53
N VAL A 63 12.11 -4.03 -8.54
CA VAL A 63 13.57 -3.86 -8.61
C VAL A 63 14.08 -3.16 -7.37
N VAL A 64 13.47 -2.05 -6.97
CA VAL A 64 13.92 -1.25 -5.82
C VAL A 64 13.67 -1.94 -4.49
N LEU A 65 12.52 -2.58 -4.27
CA LEU A 65 12.21 -3.29 -3.03
C LEU A 65 13.18 -4.46 -2.79
N ASN A 66 13.49 -5.23 -3.84
CA ASN A 66 14.48 -6.30 -3.76
C ASN A 66 15.91 -5.76 -3.60
N ALA A 67 16.26 -4.63 -4.26
CA ALA A 67 17.56 -3.97 -4.09
C ALA A 67 17.77 -3.45 -2.67
N LEU A 68 16.70 -2.94 -2.04
CA LEU A 68 16.65 -2.59 -0.63
C LEU A 68 16.52 -3.81 0.29
N GLU A 69 16.53 -5.05 -0.23
CA GLU A 69 16.35 -6.32 0.49
C GLU A 69 15.22 -6.28 1.52
N ILE A 70 14.09 -5.68 1.13
CA ILE A 70 12.87 -5.73 1.93
C ILE A 70 12.25 -7.11 1.72
N ASP A 71 11.87 -7.77 2.82
CA ASP A 71 11.19 -9.05 2.78
C ASP A 71 9.70 -8.84 2.48
N PRO A 72 9.12 -9.45 1.44
CA PRO A 72 7.67 -9.37 1.18
C PRO A 72 6.82 -10.01 2.28
N GLY A 73 7.40 -10.82 3.18
CA GLY A 73 6.67 -11.52 4.24
C GLY A 73 5.76 -12.65 3.75
N ARG A 74 5.64 -12.82 2.43
CA ARG A 74 4.83 -13.84 1.76
C ARG A 74 5.63 -14.57 0.68
N THR A 75 5.28 -15.81 0.42
CA THR A 75 5.93 -16.65 -0.59
C THR A 75 5.60 -16.17 -2.00
N TRP A 76 6.59 -16.12 -2.87
CA TRP A 76 6.41 -15.89 -4.30
C TRP A 76 6.20 -17.21 -5.05
N LYS A 77 7.15 -18.15 -4.90
CA LYS A 77 7.14 -19.45 -5.56
C LYS A 77 7.71 -20.50 -4.61
N GLY A 78 6.95 -21.56 -4.31
CA GLY A 78 7.35 -22.57 -3.33
C GLY A 78 7.84 -21.92 -2.02
N PRO A 79 9.02 -22.29 -1.49
CA PRO A 79 9.56 -21.70 -0.27
C PRO A 79 10.24 -20.33 -0.50
N TRP A 80 10.32 -19.84 -1.74
CA TRP A 80 11.07 -18.63 -2.08
C TRP A 80 10.23 -17.37 -1.87
N ARG A 81 10.81 -16.38 -1.18
CA ARG A 81 10.25 -15.03 -1.01
C ARG A 81 11.01 -14.05 -1.88
N TRP A 82 10.27 -13.27 -2.67
CA TRP A 82 10.83 -12.30 -3.60
C TRP A 82 9.73 -11.32 -4.01
N PHE A 83 10.05 -10.06 -4.27
CA PHE A 83 9.09 -9.17 -4.93
C PHE A 83 9.07 -9.42 -6.43
N ASP A 84 7.88 -9.73 -6.94
CA ASP A 84 7.56 -9.76 -8.36
C ASP A 84 6.50 -8.70 -8.65
N ASP A 85 6.40 -8.22 -9.90
CA ASP A 85 5.43 -7.17 -10.22
C ASP A 85 3.98 -7.64 -10.07
N SER A 86 3.71 -8.95 -10.14
CA SER A 86 2.41 -9.56 -9.83
C SER A 86 2.05 -9.58 -8.34
N MET A 87 2.92 -9.11 -7.44
CA MET A 87 2.70 -9.09 -5.99
C MET A 87 2.45 -7.67 -5.46
N LEU A 88 2.11 -6.70 -6.30
CA LEU A 88 2.02 -5.29 -5.89
C LEU A 88 0.61 -4.72 -6.14
N ASP A 89 -0.33 -5.09 -5.26
CA ASP A 89 -1.78 -4.97 -5.47
C ASP A 89 -2.56 -4.25 -4.36
N CYS A 90 -1.90 -3.79 -3.29
CA CYS A 90 -2.59 -3.26 -2.11
C CYS A 90 -3.32 -1.91 -2.33
N CYS A 91 -2.77 -1.02 -3.16
CA CYS A 91 -3.32 0.32 -3.41
C CYS A 91 -4.04 0.46 -4.76
N GLU A 92 -4.01 -0.56 -5.61
CA GLU A 92 -4.78 -0.63 -6.86
C GLU A 92 -4.78 -2.07 -7.35
N PRO A 93 -5.94 -2.64 -7.73
CA PRO A 93 -6.00 -3.99 -8.27
C PRO A 93 -5.17 -4.15 -9.55
N LEU A 94 -4.43 -5.26 -9.64
CA LEU A 94 -3.60 -5.60 -10.81
C LEU A 94 -4.39 -5.62 -12.13
N VAL A 95 -5.65 -6.10 -12.10
CA VAL A 95 -6.53 -6.12 -13.27
C VAL A 95 -6.72 -4.73 -13.86
N LYS A 96 -6.86 -3.72 -12.99
CA LYS A 96 -7.01 -2.32 -13.42
C LYS A 96 -5.67 -1.72 -13.86
N ILE A 97 -4.58 -2.00 -13.12
CA ILE A 97 -3.23 -1.56 -13.51
C ILE A 97 -2.86 -2.09 -14.89
N LYS A 98 -3.24 -3.33 -15.22
CA LYS A 98 -2.95 -3.95 -16.51
C LYS A 98 -3.58 -3.22 -17.70
N VAL A 99 -4.73 -2.57 -17.48
CA VAL A 99 -5.46 -1.82 -18.51
C VAL A 99 -5.06 -0.36 -18.55
N GLU A 100 -5.00 0.29 -17.39
CA GLU A 100 -4.88 1.75 -17.27
C GLU A 100 -3.45 2.23 -16.95
N GLY A 101 -2.59 1.33 -16.46
CA GLY A 101 -1.34 1.71 -15.80
C GLY A 101 -1.58 2.13 -14.36
N ILE A 102 -0.60 2.83 -13.78
CA ILE A 102 -0.63 3.26 -12.38
C ILE A 102 -0.14 4.70 -12.26
N SER A 103 -0.82 5.47 -11.40
CA SER A 103 -0.49 6.88 -11.14
C SER A 103 0.67 7.02 -10.15
N PHE A 104 1.26 8.21 -10.10
CA PHE A 104 2.42 8.51 -9.24
C PHE A 104 2.13 8.29 -7.75
N GLY A 105 1.01 8.80 -7.23
CA GLY A 105 0.62 8.61 -5.83
C GLY A 105 0.37 7.15 -5.48
N LYS A 106 -0.24 6.38 -6.38
CA LYS A 106 -0.45 4.93 -6.18
C LYS A 106 0.85 4.13 -6.18
N VAL A 107 1.83 4.45 -7.02
CA VAL A 107 3.16 3.81 -6.94
C VAL A 107 3.82 4.09 -5.59
N ALA A 108 3.73 5.33 -5.09
CA ALA A 108 4.25 5.69 -3.78
C ALA A 108 3.51 4.96 -2.64
N CYS A 109 2.19 4.80 -2.76
CA CYS A 109 1.37 4.01 -1.83
C CYS A 109 1.81 2.53 -1.84
N LEU A 110 1.95 1.91 -3.02
CA LEU A 110 2.42 0.52 -3.14
C LEU A 110 3.79 0.34 -2.50
N ALA A 111 4.71 1.28 -2.73
CA ALA A 111 6.04 1.25 -2.12
C ALA A 111 5.99 1.27 -0.59
N HIS A 112 5.19 2.17 -0.04
CA HIS A 112 5.02 2.34 1.40
C HIS A 112 4.36 1.12 2.05
N CYS A 113 3.28 0.61 1.46
CA CYS A 113 2.58 -0.58 1.95
C CYS A 113 3.45 -1.85 1.93
N ASN A 114 4.42 -1.92 1.04
CA ASN A 114 5.36 -3.04 0.94
C ASN A 114 6.65 -2.82 1.74
N GLY A 115 6.65 -1.90 2.70
CA GLY A 115 7.71 -1.79 3.72
C GLY A 115 8.85 -0.82 3.39
N ALA A 116 8.75 -0.05 2.32
CA ALA A 116 9.70 1.01 2.03
C ALA A 116 9.35 2.30 2.77
N LYS A 117 10.39 3.05 3.19
CA LYS A 117 10.24 4.47 3.54
C LYS A 117 10.21 5.24 2.22
N VAL A 118 9.17 6.05 2.01
CA VAL A 118 8.97 6.77 0.75
C VAL A 118 8.90 8.28 0.98
N GLU A 119 9.70 9.03 0.21
CA GLU A 119 9.58 10.48 0.06
C GLU A 119 9.34 10.78 -1.42
N ALA A 120 8.13 11.21 -1.77
CA ALA A 120 7.70 11.44 -3.14
C ALA A 120 7.49 12.93 -3.41
N PHE A 121 7.99 13.41 -4.55
CA PHE A 121 7.93 14.81 -4.93
C PHE A 121 7.46 14.92 -6.38
N ARG A 122 6.37 15.64 -6.60
CA ARG A 122 6.05 16.15 -7.93
C ARG A 122 6.98 17.31 -8.27
N THR A 123 7.19 17.59 -9.55
CA THR A 123 8.12 18.67 -9.95
C THR A 123 7.69 20.04 -9.44
N ASN A 124 6.39 20.31 -9.30
CA ASN A 124 5.86 21.54 -8.73
C ASN A 124 5.97 21.64 -7.20
N GLU A 125 6.42 20.58 -6.52
CA GLU A 125 6.63 20.52 -5.06
C GLU A 125 8.12 20.57 -4.70
N SER A 126 9.00 20.63 -5.70
CA SER A 126 10.45 20.59 -5.52
C SER A 126 11.15 21.46 -6.56
N THR A 127 12.47 21.39 -6.62
CA THR A 127 13.30 22.09 -7.59
C THR A 127 14.27 21.13 -8.25
N ILE A 128 14.79 21.50 -9.42
CA ILE A 128 15.81 20.70 -10.11
C ILE A 128 17.09 20.54 -9.26
N ASP A 129 17.42 21.52 -8.42
CA ASP A 129 18.59 21.46 -7.55
C ASP A 129 18.39 20.50 -6.38
N ASN A 130 17.19 20.47 -5.80
CA ASN A 130 16.81 19.45 -4.83
C ASN A 130 16.85 18.06 -5.49
N PHE A 131 16.27 17.92 -6.68
CA PHE A 131 16.30 16.66 -7.44
C PHE A 131 17.73 16.17 -7.69
N ARG A 132 18.64 17.05 -8.14
CA ARG A 132 20.07 16.72 -8.32
C ARG A 132 20.72 16.28 -7.02
N THR A 133 20.44 16.96 -5.92
CA THR A 133 20.94 16.60 -4.59
C THR A 133 20.50 15.18 -4.19
N TYR A 134 19.23 14.84 -4.41
CA TYR A 134 18.71 13.51 -4.11
C TYR A 134 19.26 12.43 -5.04
N VAL A 135 19.42 12.72 -6.34
CA VAL A 135 20.06 11.82 -7.30
C VAL A 135 21.49 11.51 -6.85
N MET A 136 22.28 12.52 -6.49
CA MET A 136 23.64 12.32 -5.97
C MET A 136 23.64 11.48 -4.69
N SER A 137 22.80 11.84 -3.72
CA SER A 137 22.71 11.12 -2.44
C SER A 137 22.37 9.64 -2.60
N CYS A 138 21.40 9.31 -3.46
CA CYS A 138 20.92 7.93 -3.59
C CYS A 138 21.78 7.09 -4.55
N THR A 139 22.41 7.71 -5.54
CA THR A 139 23.35 6.97 -6.40
C THR A 139 24.69 6.66 -5.70
N ALA A 140 25.05 7.43 -4.67
CA ALA A 140 26.21 7.19 -3.80
C ALA A 140 25.93 6.24 -2.61
N SER A 141 24.75 5.61 -2.54
CA SER A 141 24.35 4.73 -1.44
C SER A 141 23.74 3.41 -1.94
N GLU A 142 23.94 2.32 -1.19
CA GLU A 142 23.24 1.05 -1.41
C GLU A 142 21.86 0.99 -0.71
N ASP A 143 21.60 1.88 0.26
CA ASP A 143 20.40 1.87 1.10
C ASP A 143 19.33 2.88 0.65
N CYS A 144 19.61 3.65 -0.40
CA CYS A 144 18.68 4.60 -1.00
C CYS A 144 18.61 4.41 -2.52
N HIS A 145 17.40 4.35 -3.06
CA HIS A 145 17.17 4.31 -4.50
C HIS A 145 16.08 5.29 -4.93
N LEU A 146 16.09 5.66 -6.20
CA LEU A 146 15.19 6.65 -6.76
C LEU A 146 14.43 6.07 -7.96
N ILE A 147 13.11 6.25 -7.98
CA ILE A 147 12.25 5.96 -9.13
C ILE A 147 11.75 7.29 -9.71
N THR A 148 11.80 7.44 -11.02
CA THR A 148 11.24 8.59 -11.73
C THR A 148 9.99 8.20 -12.50
N SER A 149 9.02 9.12 -12.55
CA SER A 149 7.86 9.10 -13.43
C SER A 149 8.04 10.22 -14.45
N TYR A 150 8.18 9.90 -15.73
CA TYR A 150 8.51 10.88 -16.76
C TYR A 150 7.79 10.60 -18.07
N HIS A 151 7.66 11.62 -18.92
CA HIS A 151 7.03 11.49 -20.23
C HIS A 151 8.07 11.21 -21.33
N ARG A 152 7.98 10.03 -21.96
CA ARG A 152 8.95 9.56 -22.96
C ARG A 152 9.14 10.47 -24.19
N ALA A 153 8.11 11.23 -24.57
CA ALA A 153 8.21 12.11 -25.74
C ALA A 153 9.31 13.18 -25.62
N HIS A 154 9.64 13.65 -24.40
CA HIS A 154 10.74 14.59 -24.19
C HIS A 154 12.10 13.98 -24.55
N LEU A 155 12.24 12.66 -24.36
CA LEU A 155 13.41 11.89 -24.74
C LEU A 155 13.35 11.42 -26.21
N LYS A 156 12.34 11.87 -26.98
CA LYS A 156 12.02 11.41 -28.34
C LYS A 156 11.72 9.90 -28.44
N GLN A 157 11.46 9.26 -27.30
CA GLN A 157 11.13 7.85 -27.22
C GLN A 157 9.64 7.66 -27.49
N THR A 158 9.26 6.48 -27.99
CA THR A 158 7.84 6.19 -28.22
C THR A 158 7.13 5.82 -26.93
N GLY A 159 5.86 6.17 -26.79
CA GLY A 159 5.07 5.99 -25.56
C GLY A 159 4.86 7.31 -24.82
N THR A 160 4.04 7.26 -23.77
CA THR A 160 3.62 8.42 -22.96
C THR A 160 4.36 8.41 -21.61
N GLY A 161 3.65 8.29 -20.49
CA GLY A 161 4.23 8.17 -19.16
C GLY A 161 5.00 6.86 -18.97
N HIS A 162 6.08 6.90 -18.21
CA HIS A 162 6.91 5.74 -17.90
C HIS A 162 7.53 5.87 -16.51
N PHE A 163 7.72 4.75 -15.83
CA PHE A 163 8.47 4.67 -14.58
C PHE A 163 9.74 3.87 -14.76
N SER A 164 10.86 4.34 -14.20
CA SER A 164 12.10 3.56 -14.11
C SER A 164 13.01 4.02 -12.97
N PRO A 165 13.81 3.11 -12.38
CA PRO A 165 14.85 3.48 -11.42
C PRO A 165 15.98 4.29 -12.06
N VAL A 166 16.56 5.20 -11.29
CA VAL A 166 17.84 5.85 -11.60
C VAL A 166 18.97 4.96 -11.07
N GLY A 167 19.81 4.49 -11.98
CA GLY A 167 20.91 3.58 -11.68
C GLY A 167 22.23 4.27 -11.35
N GLY A 168 22.37 5.57 -11.61
CA GLY A 168 23.66 6.24 -11.47
C GLY A 168 23.65 7.71 -11.92
N TYR A 169 24.67 8.45 -11.53
CA TYR A 169 24.84 9.87 -11.85
C TYR A 169 26.27 10.19 -12.29
N HIS A 170 26.39 10.92 -13.39
CA HIS A 170 27.67 11.37 -13.90
C HIS A 170 27.79 12.90 -13.72
N ALA A 171 28.47 13.32 -12.65
CA ALA A 171 28.59 14.73 -12.26
C ALA A 171 29.27 15.60 -13.33
N GLY A 172 30.30 15.10 -14.03
CA GLY A 172 31.07 15.89 -15.00
C GLY A 172 30.29 16.32 -16.24
N ARG A 173 29.18 15.65 -16.55
CA ARG A 173 28.30 15.95 -17.69
C ARG A 173 26.85 16.18 -17.28
N ASP A 174 26.55 16.19 -15.99
CA ASP A 174 25.20 16.25 -15.40
C ASP A 174 24.23 15.25 -16.05
N MET A 175 24.63 13.98 -16.11
CA MET A 175 23.84 12.90 -16.75
C MET A 175 23.36 11.88 -15.72
N VAL A 176 22.17 11.32 -15.94
CA VAL A 176 21.57 10.27 -15.13
C VAL A 176 21.38 8.99 -15.94
N LEU A 177 21.66 7.85 -15.32
CA LEU A 177 21.46 6.54 -15.93
C LEU A 177 20.05 6.03 -15.62
N ILE A 178 19.23 5.87 -16.66
CA ILE A 178 17.90 5.26 -16.55
C ILE A 178 18.01 3.74 -16.73
N LEU A 179 17.54 2.98 -15.75
CA LEU A 179 17.37 1.54 -15.84
C LEU A 179 15.97 1.20 -16.38
N ASP A 180 15.79 1.39 -17.69
CA ASP A 180 14.49 1.24 -18.37
C ASP A 180 13.93 -0.20 -18.29
N VAL A 181 12.93 -0.39 -17.42
CA VAL A 181 12.26 -1.69 -17.20
C VAL A 181 11.51 -2.20 -18.43
N ALA A 182 11.24 -1.37 -19.45
CA ALA A 182 10.76 -1.80 -20.77
C ALA A 182 11.92 -2.34 -21.62
N ARG A 183 12.67 -3.32 -21.09
CA ARG A 183 13.92 -3.85 -21.67
C ARG A 183 13.75 -4.50 -23.05
N PHE A 184 12.54 -4.95 -23.36
CA PHE A 184 12.18 -5.42 -24.70
C PHE A 184 12.18 -4.30 -25.74
N LYS A 185 12.11 -3.03 -25.31
CA LYS A 185 11.95 -1.85 -26.16
C LYS A 185 13.21 -1.01 -26.23
N TYR A 186 13.74 -0.55 -25.09
CA TYR A 186 14.94 0.28 -25.02
C TYR A 186 15.95 -0.27 -24.00
N PRO A 187 17.27 -0.13 -24.26
CA PRO A 187 18.29 -0.48 -23.28
C PRO A 187 18.36 0.55 -22.15
N PRO A 188 19.08 0.26 -21.04
CA PRO A 188 19.53 1.30 -20.13
C PRO A 188 20.27 2.40 -20.89
N HIS A 189 20.10 3.65 -20.48
CA HIS A 189 20.63 4.78 -21.21
C HIS A 189 20.86 5.99 -20.31
N TRP A 190 21.88 6.77 -20.66
CA TRP A 190 22.20 8.04 -20.04
C TRP A 190 21.41 9.16 -20.71
N ILE A 191 20.88 10.09 -19.92
CA ILE A 191 20.25 11.34 -20.39
C ILE A 191 20.72 12.52 -19.53
N PRO A 192 20.68 13.76 -20.05
CA PRO A 192 20.91 14.94 -19.22
C PRO A 192 19.90 15.02 -18.08
N LEU A 193 20.35 15.37 -16.88
CA LEU A 193 19.50 15.54 -15.71
C LEU A 193 18.41 16.59 -15.95
N THR A 194 18.76 17.69 -16.61
CA THR A 194 17.81 18.76 -16.99
C THR A 194 16.71 18.23 -17.90
N LEU A 195 17.05 17.36 -18.86
CA LEU A 195 16.06 16.74 -19.75
C LEU A 195 15.14 15.78 -19.00
N LEU A 196 15.67 15.02 -18.03
CA LEU A 196 14.83 14.19 -17.17
C LEU A 196 13.88 15.06 -16.33
N TRP A 197 14.37 16.16 -15.76
CA TRP A 197 13.53 17.12 -15.04
C TRP A 197 12.40 17.66 -15.92
N GLU A 198 12.71 18.14 -17.12
CA GLU A 198 11.69 18.57 -18.11
C GLU A 198 10.68 17.47 -18.43
N ALA A 199 11.15 16.22 -18.57
CA ALA A 199 10.27 15.08 -18.84
C ALA A 199 9.35 14.74 -17.64
N MET A 200 9.82 14.95 -16.41
CA MET A 200 9.00 14.84 -15.19
C MET A 200 8.07 16.06 -15.02
N ASP A 201 8.47 17.23 -15.51
CA ASP A 201 7.72 18.49 -15.41
C ASP A 201 6.59 18.59 -16.43
N THR A 202 5.84 17.50 -16.53
CA THR A 202 4.73 17.31 -17.45
C THR A 202 3.52 16.84 -16.68
N ILE A 203 2.35 17.28 -17.10
CA ILE A 203 1.09 16.84 -16.51
C ILE A 203 0.80 15.40 -16.95
N ASP A 204 0.40 14.57 -16.00
CA ASP A 204 -0.22 13.28 -16.25
C ASP A 204 -1.71 13.47 -16.45
N ASP A 205 -2.19 13.25 -17.68
CA ASP A 205 -3.58 13.48 -18.08
C ASP A 205 -4.58 12.68 -17.23
N ALA A 206 -4.17 11.52 -16.70
CA ALA A 206 -5.02 10.68 -15.85
C ALA A 206 -5.32 11.32 -14.47
N THR A 207 -4.40 12.14 -13.96
CA THR A 207 -4.51 12.74 -12.62
C THR A 207 -4.64 14.26 -12.65
N GLY A 208 -4.26 14.91 -13.75
CA GLY A 208 -4.17 16.38 -13.83
C GLY A 208 -2.98 16.95 -13.05
N HIS A 209 -2.05 16.11 -12.59
CA HIS A 209 -0.91 16.52 -11.77
C HIS A 209 0.43 16.32 -12.46
N HIS A 210 1.44 17.08 -12.05
CA HIS A 210 2.80 16.89 -12.53
C HIS A 210 3.32 15.50 -12.19
N ARG A 211 4.10 14.90 -13.06
CA ARG A 211 4.91 13.71 -12.70
C ARG A 211 6.03 14.12 -11.73
N GLY A 212 6.99 13.23 -11.49
CA GLY A 212 7.99 13.49 -10.46
C GLY A 212 8.89 12.31 -10.14
N PHE A 213 9.46 12.34 -8.93
CA PHE A 213 10.39 11.33 -8.45
C PHE A 213 10.08 10.92 -7.02
N MET A 214 10.43 9.69 -6.67
CA MET A 214 10.32 9.18 -5.31
C MET A 214 11.62 8.55 -4.86
N ILE A 215 11.95 8.82 -3.60
CA ILE A 215 13.12 8.34 -2.89
C ILE A 215 12.66 7.22 -1.97
N MET A 216 13.42 6.12 -1.98
CA MET A 216 13.06 4.91 -1.27
C MET A 216 14.24 4.38 -0.47
N SER A 217 13.99 4.05 0.79
CA SER A 217 14.94 3.34 1.66
C SER A 217 14.22 2.27 2.47
N ARG A 218 14.97 1.35 3.10
CA ARG A 218 14.38 0.34 4.00
C ARG A 218 13.80 1.02 5.26
N LEU A 219 12.60 0.64 5.70
CA LEU A 219 12.11 1.00 7.04
C LEU A 219 12.91 0.20 8.09
N GLN A 220 13.38 0.86 9.14
CA GLN A 220 14.16 0.19 10.19
C GLN A 220 13.35 -0.85 10.99
N LYS A 221 12.02 -0.81 10.93
CA LYS A 221 11.12 -1.79 11.54
C LYS A 221 10.03 -2.16 10.53
N ALA A 222 9.85 -3.46 10.30
CA ALA A 222 8.76 -3.97 9.49
C ALA A 222 7.41 -3.60 10.17
N PRO A 223 6.47 -2.98 9.45
CA PRO A 223 5.17 -2.66 10.02
C PRO A 223 4.38 -3.94 10.32
N VAL A 224 3.60 -3.92 11.40
CA VAL A 224 2.75 -5.06 11.82
C VAL A 224 1.55 -5.23 10.89
N VAL A 225 1.19 -4.18 10.13
CA VAL A 225 0.13 -4.06 9.11
C VAL A 225 -1.07 -4.96 9.44
N LEU A 226 -1.86 -4.53 10.41
CA LEU A 226 -3.16 -5.12 10.67
C LEU A 226 -4.23 -4.55 9.73
N TYR A 227 -4.11 -3.30 9.31
CA TYR A 227 -5.06 -2.57 8.47
C TYR A 227 -4.34 -1.93 7.27
N THR A 228 -5.07 -1.81 6.16
CA THR A 228 -4.62 -1.13 4.95
C THR A 228 -5.79 -0.36 4.33
N VAL A 229 -5.47 0.74 3.66
CA VAL A 229 -6.42 1.42 2.77
C VAL A 229 -6.49 0.63 1.46
N SER A 230 -7.69 0.50 0.89
CA SER A 230 -7.93 -0.22 -0.35
C SER A 230 -8.62 0.67 -1.39
N CYS A 231 -8.14 0.60 -2.62
CA CYS A 231 -8.71 1.27 -3.78
C CYS A 231 -9.45 0.29 -4.71
N GLY A 232 -9.81 -0.90 -4.20
CA GLY A 232 -10.44 -1.95 -5.01
C GLY A 232 -11.80 -1.56 -5.60
N HIS A 233 -12.54 -0.69 -4.90
CA HIS A 233 -13.85 -0.21 -5.33
C HIS A 233 -13.78 1.16 -6.00
N GLU A 234 -14.56 1.42 -7.04
CA GLU A 234 -14.56 2.70 -7.78
C GLU A 234 -14.84 3.93 -6.89
N SER A 235 -15.55 3.72 -5.77
CA SER A 235 -15.90 4.78 -4.81
C SER A 235 -14.77 5.20 -3.86
N TRP A 236 -13.59 4.57 -3.91
CA TRP A 236 -12.49 4.94 -3.00
C TRP A 236 -12.16 6.44 -3.08
N ASN A 237 -12.23 7.01 -4.30
CA ASN A 237 -11.99 8.43 -4.56
C ASN A 237 -12.99 9.34 -3.83
N SER A 238 -14.28 8.99 -3.83
CA SER A 238 -15.31 9.79 -3.16
C SER A 238 -15.21 9.66 -1.65
N ILE A 239 -14.87 8.47 -1.14
CA ILE A 239 -14.64 8.24 0.29
C ILE A 239 -13.43 9.04 0.77
N ALA A 240 -12.30 8.98 0.06
CA ALA A 240 -11.10 9.71 0.44
C ALA A 240 -11.34 11.23 0.42
N LYS A 241 -12.04 11.76 -0.60
CA LYS A 241 -12.45 13.18 -0.64
C LYS A 241 -13.37 13.54 0.52
N TYR A 242 -14.35 12.71 0.83
CA TYR A 242 -15.25 12.92 1.95
C TYR A 242 -14.49 13.03 3.28
N LEU A 243 -13.63 12.06 3.57
CA LEU A 243 -12.87 12.00 4.83
C LEU A 243 -11.95 13.20 5.04
N ILE A 244 -11.38 13.73 3.96
CA ILE A 244 -10.33 14.76 4.03
C ILE A 244 -10.89 16.17 3.84
N HIS A 245 -11.94 16.35 3.02
CA HIS A 245 -12.50 17.67 2.71
C HIS A 245 -13.86 17.90 3.35
N ASP A 246 -14.78 16.94 3.21
CA ASP A 246 -16.17 17.15 3.62
C ASP A 246 -16.30 17.05 5.13
N VAL A 247 -15.63 16.10 5.78
CA VAL A 247 -15.65 15.95 7.25
C VAL A 247 -15.26 17.25 7.97
N PRO A 248 -14.11 17.89 7.70
CA PRO A 248 -13.77 19.17 8.34
C PRO A 248 -14.83 20.26 8.10
N LEU A 249 -15.50 20.28 6.94
CA LEU A 249 -16.55 21.25 6.63
C LEU A 249 -17.84 20.95 7.41
N LEU A 250 -18.25 19.68 7.48
CA LEU A 250 -19.41 19.24 8.26
C LEU A 250 -19.24 19.58 9.74
N LEU A 251 -18.07 19.26 10.31
CA LEU A 251 -17.72 19.58 11.69
C LEU A 251 -17.72 21.08 12.01
N LYS A 252 -17.51 21.91 10.99
CA LYS A 252 -17.58 23.38 11.09
C LYS A 252 -19.01 23.91 11.04
N LEU A 253 -19.88 23.29 10.24
CA LEU A 253 -21.22 23.80 9.98
C LEU A 253 -22.21 23.43 11.08
N GLU A 254 -22.15 22.20 11.60
CA GLU A 254 -23.11 21.68 12.57
C GLU A 254 -22.89 22.18 14.01
N GLU A 255 -23.97 22.24 14.79
CA GLU A 255 -23.91 22.51 16.23
C GLU A 255 -23.63 21.23 17.02
N ILE A 256 -22.37 20.83 17.06
CA ILE A 256 -21.91 19.62 17.74
C ILE A 256 -21.80 19.86 19.25
N LYS A 257 -22.39 18.99 20.08
CA LYS A 257 -22.40 19.14 21.55
C LYS A 257 -21.38 18.30 22.28
N ASP A 258 -21.17 17.07 21.82
CA ASP A 258 -20.28 16.11 22.44
C ASP A 258 -19.63 15.18 21.38
N VAL A 259 -18.82 14.23 21.85
CA VAL A 259 -18.14 13.26 20.98
C VAL A 259 -19.12 12.37 20.22
N GLN A 260 -20.30 12.06 20.78
CA GLN A 260 -21.29 11.23 20.10
C GLN A 260 -21.95 11.98 18.93
N ASP A 261 -22.15 13.28 19.07
CA ASP A 261 -22.57 14.14 17.95
C ASP A 261 -21.50 14.16 16.85
N VAL A 262 -20.20 14.28 17.21
CA VAL A 262 -19.09 14.21 16.23
C VAL A 262 -19.16 12.90 15.43
N LEU A 263 -19.23 11.76 16.13
CA LEU A 263 -19.32 10.44 15.51
C LEU A 263 -20.57 10.35 14.62
N SER A 264 -21.70 10.88 15.06
CA SER A 264 -22.93 10.92 14.27
C SER A 264 -22.73 11.70 12.97
N THR A 265 -22.20 12.92 13.03
CA THR A 265 -21.95 13.76 11.84
C THR A 265 -21.04 13.07 10.84
N VAL A 266 -19.92 12.50 11.31
CA VAL A 266 -18.91 11.85 10.45
C VAL A 266 -19.42 10.55 9.84
N ILE A 267 -20.07 9.69 10.64
CA ILE A 267 -20.41 8.33 10.23
C ILE A 267 -21.71 8.30 9.42
N THR A 268 -22.71 9.12 9.77
CA THR A 268 -24.00 9.13 9.05
C THR A 268 -23.89 9.66 7.62
N SER A 269 -22.87 10.49 7.36
CA SER A 269 -22.61 11.04 6.05
C SER A 269 -21.59 10.19 5.25
N PHE A 270 -21.23 9.00 5.73
CA PHE A 270 -20.35 8.11 4.96
C PHE A 270 -20.98 7.67 3.63
N PRO A 271 -20.19 7.60 2.55
CA PRO A 271 -20.60 6.91 1.33
C PRO A 271 -20.90 5.42 1.58
N SER A 272 -21.82 4.85 0.81
CA SER A 272 -22.38 3.50 1.04
C SER A 272 -21.36 2.35 1.13
N ASN A 273 -20.17 2.50 0.53
CA ASN A 273 -19.18 1.42 0.41
C ASN A 273 -17.90 1.71 1.22
N PHE A 274 -18.00 2.46 2.33
CA PHE A 274 -16.84 2.86 3.13
C PHE A 274 -16.05 1.67 3.71
N ARG A 275 -16.69 0.52 3.98
CA ARG A 275 -16.03 -0.69 4.49
C ARG A 275 -14.99 -1.25 3.53
N GLU A 276 -15.20 -1.07 2.23
CA GLU A 276 -14.26 -1.54 1.22
C GLU A 276 -12.99 -0.67 1.17
N PHE A 277 -13.02 0.51 1.78
CA PHE A 277 -11.91 1.47 1.77
C PHE A 277 -10.85 1.17 2.82
N ILE A 278 -11.20 0.60 3.97
CA ILE A 278 -10.23 0.16 4.98
C ILE A 278 -10.46 -1.31 5.29
N LYS A 279 -9.46 -2.13 4.97
CA LYS A 279 -9.50 -3.58 5.14
C LYS A 279 -8.48 -3.99 6.18
N TRP A 280 -8.78 -5.03 6.94
CA TRP A 280 -7.75 -5.68 7.73
C TRP A 280 -6.96 -6.66 6.85
N VAL A 281 -5.66 -6.77 7.09
CA VAL A 281 -4.75 -7.60 6.30
C VAL A 281 -4.66 -8.98 6.92
N ALA A 282 -5.36 -9.93 6.29
CA ALA A 282 -5.29 -11.33 6.66
C ALA A 282 -3.94 -11.94 6.26
N GLU A 283 -3.40 -12.79 7.13
CA GLU A 283 -2.26 -13.65 6.79
C GLU A 283 -2.79 -14.86 6.03
N VAL A 284 -2.26 -15.10 4.84
CA VAL A 284 -2.71 -16.20 3.98
C VAL A 284 -1.53 -17.11 3.65
N ARG A 285 -1.74 -18.42 3.72
CA ARG A 285 -0.73 -19.42 3.37
C ARG A 285 -1.31 -20.56 2.54
N ARG A 286 -0.46 -21.20 1.73
CA ARG A 286 -0.79 -22.48 1.10
C ARG A 286 -0.61 -23.61 2.11
N GLN A 287 -1.54 -24.57 2.08
CA GLN A 287 -1.37 -25.83 2.79
C GLN A 287 -0.52 -26.77 1.91
N ASP A 288 0.80 -26.55 1.89
CA ASP A 288 1.72 -27.48 1.23
C ASP A 288 1.73 -28.82 2.00
N GLU A 289 1.90 -29.93 1.27
CA GLU A 289 1.95 -31.30 1.81
C GLU A 289 3.11 -31.46 2.82
N GLY A 290 2.93 -31.04 4.09
CA GLY A 290 3.97 -31.26 5.10
C GLY A 290 3.84 -30.62 6.47
N SER A 291 3.12 -29.51 6.69
CA SER A 291 3.01 -29.00 8.07
C SER A 291 1.67 -28.35 8.40
N ALA A 292 0.88 -29.08 9.19
CA ALA A 292 -0.20 -28.52 9.99
C ALA A 292 0.33 -27.71 11.19
N ILE A 293 1.50 -27.07 11.08
CA ILE A 293 2.16 -26.33 12.16
C ILE A 293 2.50 -24.93 11.62
N LEU A 294 2.28 -23.91 12.45
CA LEU A 294 2.68 -22.53 12.15
C LEU A 294 4.18 -22.34 12.42
N SER A 295 4.87 -21.65 11.53
CA SER A 295 6.23 -21.18 11.74
C SER A 295 6.31 -20.16 12.88
N GLU A 296 7.48 -20.02 13.50
CA GLU A 296 7.70 -19.01 14.55
C GLU A 296 7.52 -17.58 14.03
N GLU A 297 7.79 -17.33 12.74
CA GLU A 297 7.55 -16.04 12.11
C GLU A 297 6.05 -15.73 11.99
N GLU A 298 5.25 -16.68 11.47
CA GLU A 298 3.79 -16.55 11.39
C GLU A 298 3.17 -16.31 12.78
N LYS A 299 3.62 -17.06 13.79
CA LYS A 299 3.19 -16.86 15.18
C LYS A 299 3.55 -15.46 15.69
N GLY A 300 4.77 -15.00 15.41
CA GLY A 300 5.24 -13.67 15.78
C GLY A 300 4.38 -12.56 15.16
N ARG A 301 4.09 -12.64 13.86
CA ARG A 301 3.24 -11.68 13.15
C ARG A 301 1.81 -11.66 13.69
N LEU A 302 1.21 -12.83 13.89
CA LEU A 302 -0.13 -12.94 14.47
C LEU A 302 -0.20 -12.39 15.89
N CYS A 303 0.83 -12.63 16.72
CA CYS A 303 0.90 -12.08 18.06
C CYS A 303 0.96 -10.56 18.05
N LEU A 304 1.75 -9.98 17.15
CA LEU A 304 1.85 -8.53 17.00
C LEU A 304 0.52 -7.94 16.52
N LYS A 305 -0.13 -8.56 15.53
CA LYS A 305 -1.46 -8.15 15.05
C LYS A 305 -2.51 -8.22 16.16
N GLY A 306 -2.50 -9.27 16.97
CA GLY A 306 -3.38 -9.40 18.14
C GLY A 306 -3.14 -8.31 19.19
N GLU A 307 -1.88 -7.90 19.42
CA GLU A 307 -1.57 -6.80 20.34
C GLU A 307 -1.97 -5.43 19.79
N VAL A 308 -1.84 -5.19 18.47
CA VAL A 308 -2.37 -3.98 17.83
C VAL A 308 -3.89 -3.92 18.01
N LEU A 309 -4.60 -5.01 17.70
CA LEU A 309 -6.05 -5.09 17.87
C LEU A 309 -6.47 -4.80 19.32
N LYS A 310 -5.76 -5.39 20.28
CA LYS A 310 -5.98 -5.11 21.70
C LYS A 310 -5.75 -3.62 22.04
N GLN A 311 -4.69 -3.01 21.53
CA GLN A 311 -4.42 -1.59 21.76
C GLN A 311 -5.52 -0.68 21.18
N VAL A 312 -6.12 -1.04 20.03
CA VAL A 312 -7.30 -0.34 19.48
C VAL A 312 -8.46 -0.42 20.47
N GLN A 313 -8.76 -1.62 20.96
CA GLN A 313 -9.89 -1.89 21.86
C GLN A 313 -9.75 -1.25 23.25
N GLU A 314 -8.52 -0.93 23.66
CA GLU A 314 -8.21 -0.25 24.93
C GLU A 314 -8.24 1.28 24.82
N THR A 315 -8.49 1.86 23.63
CA THR A 315 -8.60 3.32 23.47
C THR A 315 -9.94 3.87 23.97
N GLU A 316 -9.93 5.08 24.52
CA GLU A 316 -11.17 5.80 24.88
C GLU A 316 -12.05 6.08 23.65
N LEU A 317 -11.44 6.30 22.48
CA LEU A 317 -12.18 6.48 21.23
C LEU A 317 -12.98 5.23 20.87
N PHE A 318 -12.41 4.03 21.05
CA PHE A 318 -13.11 2.77 20.83
C PHE A 318 -14.37 2.67 21.71
N GLU A 319 -14.27 3.01 22.99
CA GLU A 319 -15.43 3.02 23.89
C GLU A 319 -16.54 3.97 23.38
N HIS A 320 -16.17 5.15 22.89
CA HIS A 320 -17.11 6.09 22.29
C HIS A 320 -17.77 5.55 21.00
N VAL A 321 -17.01 4.88 20.13
CA VAL A 321 -17.50 4.24 18.89
C VAL A 321 -18.45 3.09 19.21
N THR A 322 -18.07 2.19 20.12
CA THR A 322 -18.93 1.07 20.55
C THR A 322 -20.21 1.58 21.22
N LYS A 323 -20.12 2.60 22.07
CA LYS A 323 -21.30 3.24 22.68
C LYS A 323 -22.23 3.84 21.62
N TRP A 324 -21.67 4.51 20.62
CA TRP A 324 -22.44 5.10 19.53
C TRP A 324 -23.20 4.02 18.75
N LEU A 325 -22.51 2.95 18.33
CA LEU A 325 -23.09 1.82 17.59
C LEU A 325 -24.21 1.10 18.38
N THR A 326 -24.04 0.96 19.71
CA THR A 326 -25.01 0.27 20.57
C THR A 326 -26.20 1.14 20.99
N SER A 327 -26.06 2.47 20.96
CA SER A 327 -27.09 3.42 21.41
C SER A 327 -28.32 3.55 20.49
N GLY A 328 -28.34 2.88 19.34
CA GLY A 328 -29.55 2.66 18.57
C GLY A 328 -30.22 3.92 18.03
N SER A 329 -29.48 4.80 17.35
CA SER A 329 -30.12 5.79 16.46
C SER A 329 -30.90 5.06 15.35
N SER A 330 -31.97 5.64 14.80
CA SER A 330 -32.74 5.00 13.70
C SER A 330 -31.88 4.66 12.48
N TYR A 331 -30.74 5.34 12.32
CA TYR A 331 -29.73 5.15 11.28
C TYR A 331 -28.69 4.08 11.61
N CYS A 332 -28.50 3.74 12.89
CA CYS A 332 -27.74 2.55 13.26
C CYS A 332 -28.34 1.29 12.64
N LYS A 333 -29.64 1.27 12.31
CA LYS A 333 -30.28 0.13 11.64
C LYS A 333 -29.76 -0.12 10.23
N ASP A 334 -29.51 0.94 9.47
CA ASP A 334 -28.89 0.81 8.15
C ASP A 334 -27.47 0.30 8.33
N ILE A 335 -26.68 0.85 9.28
CA ILE A 335 -25.31 0.41 9.62
C ILE A 335 -25.25 -1.04 10.15
N THR A 336 -26.24 -1.48 10.93
CA THR A 336 -26.36 -2.86 11.44
C THR A 336 -26.86 -3.83 10.37
N HIS A 337 -27.58 -3.37 9.34
CA HIS A 337 -27.85 -4.16 8.14
C HIS A 337 -26.58 -4.41 7.30
N PHE A 338 -25.48 -3.67 7.54
CA PHE A 338 -24.14 -4.02 7.04
C PHE A 338 -23.42 -5.06 7.92
N SER A 339 -23.98 -5.48 9.07
CA SER A 339 -23.41 -6.54 9.91
C SER A 339 -23.92 -7.95 9.56
N ASP A 340 -25.10 -8.04 8.93
CA ASP A 340 -25.77 -9.31 8.62
C ASP A 340 -25.17 -10.08 7.41
N LYS A 341 -24.15 -9.53 6.73
CA LYS A 341 -23.52 -10.14 5.54
C LYS A 341 -22.08 -10.64 5.74
N ASP A 342 -21.46 -10.44 6.89
CA ASP A 342 -20.03 -10.71 7.05
C ASP A 342 -19.80 -11.75 8.15
N THR A 343 -20.29 -12.96 7.93
CA THR A 343 -19.86 -14.07 8.78
C THR A 343 -18.37 -14.37 8.49
N LEU A 344 -17.57 -14.75 9.50
CA LEU A 344 -16.16 -15.12 9.31
C LEU A 344 -15.93 -16.09 8.12
N PRO A 345 -16.82 -17.06 7.85
CA PRO A 345 -16.75 -17.90 6.66
C PRO A 345 -16.83 -17.16 5.31
N GLU A 346 -17.63 -16.09 5.20
CA GLU A 346 -17.76 -15.30 3.96
C GLU A 346 -16.49 -14.48 3.69
N ILE A 347 -15.95 -13.83 4.73
CA ILE A 347 -14.67 -13.12 4.65
C ILE A 347 -13.56 -14.11 4.26
N ALA A 348 -13.54 -15.28 4.89
CA ALA A 348 -12.54 -16.29 4.60
C ALA A 348 -12.68 -16.87 3.19
N ALA A 349 -13.89 -16.99 2.63
CA ALA A 349 -14.07 -17.39 1.24
C ALA A 349 -13.41 -16.38 0.28
N ASP A 350 -13.65 -15.08 0.48
CA ASP A 350 -13.07 -14.02 -0.35
C ASP A 350 -11.54 -13.95 -0.21
N VAL A 351 -11.03 -13.96 1.02
CA VAL A 351 -9.59 -13.96 1.32
C VAL A 351 -8.89 -15.19 0.75
N CYS A 352 -9.50 -16.37 0.84
CA CYS A 352 -8.93 -17.59 0.27
C CYS A 352 -8.89 -17.53 -1.26
N CYS A 353 -9.95 -17.03 -1.92
CA CYS A 353 -9.97 -16.83 -3.37
C CYS A 353 -8.87 -15.85 -3.82
N GLN A 354 -8.80 -14.68 -3.21
CA GLN A 354 -7.78 -13.66 -3.51
C GLN A 354 -6.37 -14.19 -3.25
N GLY A 355 -6.18 -14.95 -2.17
CA GLY A 355 -4.93 -15.62 -1.85
C GLY A 355 -4.52 -16.65 -2.90
N ALA A 356 -5.46 -17.49 -3.35
CA ALA A 356 -5.19 -18.50 -4.39
C ALA A 356 -4.74 -17.86 -5.71
N ASP A 357 -5.40 -16.76 -6.10
CA ASP A 357 -5.09 -15.99 -7.30
C ASP A 357 -3.69 -15.39 -7.25
N LEU A 358 -3.37 -14.69 -6.16
CA LEU A 358 -2.05 -14.11 -5.94
C LEU A 358 -0.94 -15.17 -6.03
N MET A 359 -1.18 -16.34 -5.44
CA MET A 359 -0.17 -17.41 -5.35
C MET A 359 0.00 -18.20 -6.65
N ASN A 360 -0.91 -18.06 -7.62
CA ASN A 360 -0.82 -18.69 -8.93
C ASN A 360 -0.12 -17.82 -9.99
N GLY A 361 0.14 -16.53 -9.71
CA GLY A 361 0.76 -15.61 -10.65
C GLY A 361 -0.01 -15.44 -11.97
N LYS A 362 -1.30 -15.83 -11.98
CA LYS A 362 -2.21 -15.70 -13.11
C LYS A 362 -3.40 -14.87 -12.67
N LEU A 363 -3.42 -13.59 -13.06
CA LEU A 363 -4.59 -12.75 -12.89
C LEU A 363 -4.99 -12.18 -14.25
N GLY A 364 -6.05 -12.74 -14.84
CA GLY A 364 -6.55 -12.25 -16.13
C GLY A 364 -7.32 -13.25 -17.00
N SER A 365 -7.57 -14.50 -16.59
CA SER A 365 -8.65 -15.27 -17.23
C SER A 365 -9.96 -14.97 -16.51
N SER A 366 -11.03 -14.80 -17.28
CA SER A 366 -12.41 -14.68 -16.81
C SER A 366 -12.95 -15.99 -16.24
N ASP A 367 -12.08 -16.88 -15.77
CA ASP A 367 -12.49 -18.19 -15.25
C ASP A 367 -12.89 -18.02 -13.79
N THR A 368 -14.12 -18.46 -13.49
CA THR A 368 -14.76 -18.30 -12.20
C THR A 368 -13.97 -19.05 -11.13
N ILE A 369 -13.16 -18.35 -10.35
CA ILE A 369 -12.62 -18.89 -9.10
C ILE A 369 -13.79 -19.05 -8.13
N VAL A 370 -14.03 -20.27 -7.68
CA VAL A 370 -15.11 -20.59 -6.75
C VAL A 370 -14.51 -21.23 -5.51
N CYS A 371 -14.69 -20.59 -4.37
CA CYS A 371 -14.45 -21.23 -3.07
C CYS A 371 -15.56 -22.27 -2.86
N LYS A 372 -15.20 -23.56 -2.83
CA LYS A 372 -16.15 -24.66 -2.67
C LYS A 372 -16.60 -24.85 -1.22
N GLU A 373 -15.68 -24.66 -0.29
CA GLU A 373 -15.87 -25.01 1.11
C GLU A 373 -14.97 -24.15 1.98
N VAL A 374 -15.52 -23.63 3.08
CA VAL A 374 -14.78 -22.91 4.11
C VAL A 374 -14.99 -23.63 5.43
N ASN A 375 -13.89 -24.07 6.06
CA ASN A 375 -13.92 -24.76 7.34
C ASN A 375 -13.08 -24.00 8.37
N VAL A 376 -13.69 -23.65 9.50
CA VAL A 376 -12.99 -23.06 10.63
C VAL A 376 -12.38 -24.18 11.48
N LYS A 377 -11.08 -24.13 11.73
CA LYS A 377 -10.34 -25.09 12.57
C LYS A 377 -9.45 -24.34 13.56
N SER A 378 -9.46 -24.77 14.82
CA SER A 378 -8.45 -24.36 15.79
C SER A 378 -7.20 -25.22 15.59
N LEU A 379 -6.04 -24.59 15.38
CA LEU A 379 -4.77 -25.28 15.30
C LEU A 379 -4.01 -25.13 16.62
N GLU A 380 -3.70 -26.25 17.26
CA GLU A 380 -2.86 -26.26 18.46
C GLU A 380 -1.41 -25.95 18.09
N THR A 381 -0.82 -24.98 18.78
CA THR A 381 0.60 -24.67 18.63
C THR A 381 1.41 -25.47 19.64
N SER A 382 2.56 -26.02 19.24
CA SER A 382 3.47 -26.72 20.14
C SER A 382 3.97 -25.77 21.24
N GLY A 383 3.33 -25.82 22.41
CA GLY A 383 3.67 -25.02 23.60
C GLY A 383 3.11 -23.60 23.65
N GLY A 384 2.13 -23.23 22.81
CA GLY A 384 1.56 -21.88 22.75
C GLY A 384 0.02 -21.82 22.81
N LYS A 385 -0.54 -20.61 22.73
CA LYS A 385 -2.00 -20.41 22.62
C LYS A 385 -2.53 -20.97 21.28
N PRO A 386 -3.75 -21.54 21.23
CA PRO A 386 -4.35 -21.99 19.98
C PRO A 386 -4.50 -20.81 19.01
N VAL A 387 -4.28 -21.05 17.72
CA VAL A 387 -4.49 -20.06 16.65
C VAL A 387 -5.71 -20.49 15.84
N THR A 388 -6.65 -19.56 15.61
CA THR A 388 -7.78 -19.80 14.72
C THR A 388 -7.31 -19.77 13.27
N VAL A 389 -7.51 -20.87 12.57
CA VAL A 389 -7.20 -21.03 11.15
C VAL A 389 -8.50 -21.29 10.40
N VAL A 390 -8.79 -20.49 9.38
CA VAL A 390 -9.92 -20.74 8.49
C VAL A 390 -9.37 -21.28 7.18
N SER A 391 -9.68 -22.55 6.86
CA SER A 391 -9.21 -23.21 5.65
C SER A 391 -10.28 -23.14 4.56
N GLY A 392 -9.94 -22.56 3.41
CA GLY A 392 -10.76 -22.58 2.19
C GLY A 392 -10.22 -23.57 1.16
N ILE A 393 -11.12 -24.28 0.48
CA ILE A 393 -10.79 -25.04 -0.74
C ILE A 393 -11.21 -24.21 -1.94
N VAL A 394 -10.23 -23.75 -2.71
CA VAL A 394 -10.41 -22.90 -3.88
C VAL A 394 -10.08 -23.69 -5.14
N ILE A 395 -10.90 -23.56 -6.18
CA ILE A 395 -10.60 -24.14 -7.50
C ILE A 395 -10.11 -23.05 -8.44
N THR A 396 -8.93 -23.26 -8.98
CA THR A 396 -8.34 -22.42 -10.02
C THR A 396 -7.91 -23.33 -11.17
N ASP A 397 -8.37 -23.05 -12.40
CA ASP A 397 -8.06 -23.81 -13.62
C ASP A 397 -8.31 -25.33 -13.51
N GLY A 398 -9.33 -25.75 -12.74
CA GLY A 398 -9.64 -27.16 -12.50
C GLY A 398 -8.72 -27.89 -11.51
N SER A 399 -7.78 -27.18 -10.90
CA SER A 399 -6.95 -27.68 -9.79
C SER A 399 -7.50 -27.21 -8.43
N GLU A 400 -7.59 -28.13 -7.47
CA GLU A 400 -7.99 -27.80 -6.10
C GLU A 400 -6.78 -27.30 -5.32
N GLN A 401 -6.91 -26.11 -4.73
CA GLN A 401 -5.92 -25.50 -3.85
C GLN A 401 -6.51 -25.32 -2.46
N ARG A 402 -5.70 -25.62 -1.45
CA ARG A 402 -6.05 -25.37 -0.05
C ARG A 402 -5.31 -24.14 0.44
N VAL A 403 -6.10 -23.16 0.88
CA VAL A 403 -5.61 -21.88 1.36
C VAL A 403 -6.06 -21.73 2.80
N ASP A 404 -5.11 -21.48 3.69
CA ASP A 404 -5.37 -21.20 5.10
C ASP A 404 -5.30 -19.68 5.32
N MET A 405 -6.34 -19.12 5.92
CA MET A 405 -6.40 -17.77 6.45
C MET A 405 -6.15 -17.81 7.96
N LEU A 406 -5.15 -17.06 8.43
CA LEU A 406 -4.82 -16.97 9.85
C LEU A 406 -5.44 -15.72 10.45
N VAL A 407 -6.18 -15.88 11.54
CA VAL A 407 -6.90 -14.80 12.20
C VAL A 407 -6.16 -14.40 13.48
N PRO A 408 -5.78 -13.13 13.67
CA PRO A 408 -5.21 -12.67 14.94
C PRO A 408 -6.27 -12.75 16.05
N LEU A 409 -5.87 -13.20 17.24
CA LEU A 409 -6.75 -13.29 18.41
C LEU A 409 -6.43 -12.17 19.41
N SER A 410 -7.44 -11.40 19.85
CA SER A 410 -7.33 -10.53 21.03
C SER A 410 -8.06 -11.12 22.24
N GLN A 411 -7.58 -10.80 23.45
CA GLN A 411 -8.29 -11.14 24.70
C GLN A 411 -9.11 -9.93 25.16
N ARG A 412 -10.44 -10.03 25.15
CA ARG A 412 -11.28 -9.06 25.85
C ARG A 412 -11.14 -9.26 27.36
N LYS A 413 -10.94 -8.19 28.13
CA LYS A 413 -11.22 -8.24 29.59
C LYS A 413 -12.71 -8.55 29.76
N PRO A 414 -13.11 -9.44 30.68
CA PRO A 414 -14.52 -9.77 30.89
C PRO A 414 -15.23 -8.56 31.51
N GLY A 415 -15.85 -7.73 30.67
CA GLY A 415 -16.78 -6.69 31.07
C GLY A 415 -18.19 -7.26 31.16
N SER A 416 -18.66 -7.54 32.38
CA SER A 416 -20.06 -7.70 32.79
C SER A 416 -21.03 -8.34 31.78
N CYS A 417 -20.77 -9.57 31.34
CA CYS A 417 -21.83 -10.41 30.77
C CYS A 417 -22.73 -10.91 31.90
N CYS A 418 -23.87 -10.26 32.10
CA CYS A 418 -24.94 -10.77 32.93
C CYS A 418 -25.63 -11.93 32.19
N GLY A 419 -25.31 -13.17 32.57
CA GLY A 419 -26.18 -14.33 32.32
C GLY A 419 -25.53 -15.58 31.74
N ILE A 420 -25.35 -16.57 32.63
CA ILE A 420 -25.40 -18.04 32.43
C ILE A 420 -24.39 -18.67 31.44
N ASP A 421 -23.37 -19.30 32.04
CA ASP A 421 -22.69 -20.53 31.64
C ASP A 421 -22.34 -20.73 30.15
N SER A 422 -21.34 -19.99 29.68
CA SER A 422 -20.23 -20.54 28.87
C SER A 422 -19.16 -19.47 28.67
N CYS A 423 -18.01 -19.61 29.35
CA CYS A 423 -16.79 -18.90 28.96
C CYS A 423 -16.21 -19.60 27.73
N ASN A 424 -16.90 -19.52 26.60
CA ASN A 424 -16.33 -19.87 25.31
C ASN A 424 -15.46 -18.70 24.86
N PHE A 425 -14.23 -18.98 24.41
CA PHE A 425 -13.39 -18.02 23.72
C PHE A 425 -14.18 -17.46 22.53
N SER A 426 -14.66 -16.22 22.64
CA SER A 426 -15.29 -15.52 21.53
C SER A 426 -14.20 -15.19 20.53
N GLU A 427 -14.14 -15.94 19.42
CA GLU A 427 -13.33 -15.60 18.25
C GLU A 427 -13.61 -14.15 17.84
N MET A 428 -12.58 -13.30 17.78
CA MET A 428 -12.74 -11.91 17.32
C MET A 428 -11.69 -11.61 16.24
N HIS A 429 -12.11 -11.77 14.99
CA HIS A 429 -11.54 -11.02 13.87
C HIS A 429 -11.86 -9.52 14.08
N PRO A 430 -11.11 -8.58 13.47
CA PRO A 430 -11.42 -7.16 13.57
C PRO A 430 -12.88 -6.87 13.22
N SER A 431 -13.64 -6.34 14.18
CA SER A 431 -15.05 -6.00 14.01
C SER A 431 -15.24 -4.57 13.50
N THR A 432 -16.49 -4.19 13.28
CA THR A 432 -16.83 -2.90 12.66
C THR A 432 -16.38 -1.71 13.51
N ASP A 433 -16.52 -1.81 14.83
CA ASP A 433 -16.01 -0.84 15.80
C ASP A 433 -14.48 -0.70 15.75
N ASP A 434 -13.74 -1.80 15.60
CA ASP A 434 -12.28 -1.76 15.45
C ASP A 434 -11.89 -0.98 14.19
N VAL A 435 -12.50 -1.32 13.04
CA VAL A 435 -12.21 -0.70 11.74
C VAL A 435 -12.55 0.80 11.75
N LEU A 436 -13.71 1.17 12.30
CA LEU A 436 -14.13 2.57 12.41
C LEU A 436 -13.20 3.36 13.32
N THR A 437 -12.82 2.79 14.47
CA THR A 437 -11.91 3.45 15.40
C THR A 437 -10.57 3.76 14.73
N VAL A 438 -9.98 2.77 14.05
CA VAL A 438 -8.70 2.94 13.36
C VAL A 438 -8.80 3.94 12.20
N LEU A 439 -9.90 3.92 11.45
CA LEU A 439 -10.15 4.90 10.39
C LEU A 439 -10.17 6.33 10.94
N LEU A 440 -10.85 6.56 12.06
CA LEU A 440 -10.94 7.87 12.71
C LEU A 440 -9.57 8.32 13.24
N LEU A 441 -8.78 7.41 13.85
CA LEU A 441 -7.40 7.70 14.28
C LEU A 441 -6.49 8.04 13.09
N ALA A 442 -6.73 7.44 11.92
CA ALA A 442 -5.95 7.67 10.72
C ALA A 442 -6.30 8.98 9.98
N LEU A 443 -7.34 9.70 10.39
CA LEU A 443 -7.66 11.00 9.79
C LEU A 443 -6.62 12.07 10.15
N PRO A 444 -6.31 13.01 9.24
CA PRO A 444 -5.35 14.06 9.52
C PRO A 444 -5.72 14.88 10.77
N PRO A 445 -4.73 15.33 11.58
CA PRO A 445 -5.03 16.11 12.79
C PRO A 445 -5.84 17.38 12.53
N HIS A 446 -5.66 18.02 11.37
CA HIS A 446 -6.39 19.22 11.00
C HIS A 446 -7.89 18.98 10.80
N THR A 447 -8.32 17.73 10.55
CA THR A 447 -9.73 17.36 10.42
C THR A 447 -10.56 17.80 11.62
N TRP A 448 -9.98 17.66 12.81
CA TRP A 448 -10.64 17.95 14.09
C TRP A 448 -10.55 19.42 14.49
N SER A 449 -9.66 20.20 13.86
CA SER A 449 -9.44 21.62 14.18
C SER A 449 -10.65 22.51 13.88
N SER A 450 -11.52 22.07 12.98
CA SER A 450 -12.74 22.76 12.56
C SER A 450 -13.86 22.79 13.60
N ILE A 451 -13.76 21.98 14.66
CA ILE A 451 -14.75 21.93 15.74
C ILE A 451 -14.78 23.27 16.48
N LYS A 452 -15.96 23.93 16.49
CA LYS A 452 -16.13 25.29 17.06
C LYS A 452 -15.95 25.34 18.57
N LYS A 453 -16.45 24.34 19.30
CA LYS A 453 -16.41 24.33 20.77
C LYS A 453 -15.03 23.94 21.25
N GLU A 454 -14.31 24.87 21.87
CA GLU A 454 -12.93 24.70 22.30
C GLU A 454 -12.71 23.46 23.18
N LYS A 455 -13.54 23.28 24.21
CA LYS A 455 -13.46 22.11 25.09
C LYS A 455 -13.63 20.78 24.35
N LEU A 456 -14.59 20.71 23.41
CA LEU A 456 -14.84 19.50 22.62
C LEU A 456 -13.73 19.27 21.60
N ARG A 457 -13.16 20.34 21.02
CA ARG A 457 -12.02 20.27 20.12
C ARG A 457 -10.79 19.71 20.84
N GLU A 458 -10.52 20.15 22.07
CA GLU A 458 -9.45 19.61 22.91
C GLU A 458 -9.70 18.14 23.27
N GLU A 459 -10.92 17.79 23.65
CA GLU A 459 -11.33 16.41 23.92
C GLU A 459 -11.11 15.50 22.70
N MET A 460 -11.64 15.87 21.53
CA MET A 460 -11.40 15.13 20.27
C MET A 460 -9.93 15.07 19.89
N SER A 461 -9.19 16.17 20.05
CA SER A 461 -7.75 16.19 19.78
C SER A 461 -7.02 15.19 20.68
N ASN A 462 -7.35 15.12 21.96
CA ASN A 462 -6.73 14.15 22.88
C ASN A 462 -7.04 12.69 22.52
N LEU A 463 -8.27 12.41 22.06
CA LEU A 463 -8.72 11.07 21.66
C LEU A 463 -8.00 10.55 20.40
N VAL A 464 -7.64 11.45 19.47
CA VAL A 464 -7.09 11.07 18.15
C VAL A 464 -5.60 11.37 17.99
N LEU A 465 -4.99 12.08 18.94
CA LEU A 465 -3.58 12.47 18.83
C LEU A 465 -2.68 11.23 18.83
N THR A 466 -1.97 11.03 17.72
CA THR A 466 -1.08 9.88 17.50
C THR A 466 0.00 9.74 18.59
N ALA A 467 0.44 10.84 19.20
CA ALA A 467 1.41 10.82 20.31
C ALA A 467 0.85 10.25 21.62
N ASN A 468 -0.47 10.21 21.79
CA ASN A 468 -1.13 9.63 22.96
C ASN A 468 -1.39 8.12 22.82
N LEU A 469 -1.16 7.56 21.62
CA LEU A 469 -1.44 6.16 21.34
C LEU A 469 -0.29 5.25 21.80
N PRO A 470 -0.59 4.01 22.21
CA PRO A 470 0.44 3.02 22.49
C PRO A 470 1.34 2.75 21.27
N PRO A 471 2.61 2.34 21.44
CA PRO A 471 3.61 2.35 20.36
C PRO A 471 3.28 1.50 19.13
N LEU A 472 2.59 0.35 19.28
CA LEU A 472 2.25 -0.48 18.12
C LEU A 472 1.11 0.13 17.32
N LEU A 473 0.07 0.61 18.02
CA LEU A 473 -1.03 1.35 17.40
C LEU A 473 -0.56 2.67 16.78
N GLN A 474 0.38 3.37 17.40
CA GLN A 474 0.99 4.58 16.83
C GLN A 474 1.60 4.29 15.45
N ASN A 475 2.39 3.22 15.33
CA ASN A 475 2.97 2.83 14.05
C ASN A 475 1.88 2.48 13.03
N GLU A 476 0.87 1.72 13.43
CA GLU A 476 -0.25 1.33 12.57
C GLU A 476 -1.01 2.56 12.01
N VAL A 477 -1.32 3.53 12.88
CA VAL A 477 -2.01 4.76 12.49
C VAL A 477 -1.16 5.62 11.57
N MET A 478 0.14 5.77 11.86
CA MET A 478 1.07 6.50 10.98
C MET A 478 1.21 5.84 9.59
N GLN A 479 1.16 4.51 9.53
CA GLN A 479 1.18 3.76 8.28
C GLN A 479 -0.05 4.07 7.44
N LEU A 480 -1.25 4.03 8.03
CA LEU A 480 -2.50 4.36 7.34
C LEU A 480 -2.56 5.84 6.92
N GLN A 481 -2.13 6.76 7.78
CA GLN A 481 -2.04 8.19 7.46
C GLN A 481 -1.17 8.44 6.22
N ARG A 482 -0.03 7.73 6.11
CA ARG A 482 0.84 7.80 4.93
C ARG A 482 0.19 7.24 3.68
N GLN A 483 -0.50 6.10 3.77
CA GLN A 483 -1.26 5.54 2.64
C GLN A 483 -2.32 6.51 2.15
N LEU A 484 -3.14 7.04 3.07
CA LEU A 484 -4.14 8.08 2.78
C LEU A 484 -3.51 9.28 2.08
N HIS A 485 -2.40 9.80 2.62
CA HIS A 485 -1.68 10.92 2.02
C HIS A 485 -1.30 10.64 0.56
N PHE A 486 -0.64 9.51 0.28
CA PHE A 486 -0.24 9.16 -1.08
C PHE A 486 -1.43 9.03 -2.05
N LEU A 487 -2.51 8.40 -1.61
CA LEU A 487 -3.73 8.30 -2.41
C LEU A 487 -4.36 9.66 -2.71
N MET A 488 -4.28 10.61 -1.78
CA MET A 488 -4.78 11.98 -1.95
C MET A 488 -3.90 12.87 -2.82
N THR A 489 -2.60 12.53 -3.00
CA THR A 489 -1.71 13.30 -3.89
C THR A 489 -2.15 13.25 -5.36
N ASP A 490 -2.91 12.23 -5.76
CA ASP A 490 -3.47 12.11 -7.11
C ASP A 490 -4.84 12.79 -7.25
N LEU A 491 -5.43 13.29 -6.15
CA LEU A 491 -6.78 13.87 -6.10
C LEU A 491 -6.83 15.41 -5.98
N GLY A 492 -5.68 16.08 -6.07
CA GLY A 492 -5.61 17.54 -6.05
C GLY A 492 -5.56 18.18 -4.68
N THR A 493 -5.11 17.43 -3.67
CA THR A 493 -4.95 18.00 -2.33
C THR A 493 -3.59 18.67 -2.18
N PRO A 494 -3.53 19.92 -1.70
CA PRO A 494 -2.27 20.49 -1.25
C PRO A 494 -1.78 19.70 -0.04
N SER A 495 -0.49 19.33 -0.06
CA SER A 495 0.19 18.76 1.10
C SER A 495 -0.05 19.62 2.34
N PRO A 496 -0.41 19.04 3.50
CA PRO A 496 -0.46 19.80 4.74
C PRO A 496 0.96 20.30 5.04
N SER A 497 1.10 21.63 5.07
CA SER A 497 2.30 22.36 5.46
C SER A 497 2.71 22.09 6.90
#